data_AF-A0AAD9QFL6-F1
#
_entry.id   AF-A0AAD9QFL6-F1
#
_cell.length_a   1.000
_cell.length_b   1.000
_cell.length_c   1.000
_cell.angle_alpha   90.00
_cell.angle_beta   90.00
_cell.angle_gamma   90.00
#
_symmetry.space_group_name_H-M   'P 1'
#
loop_
_entity.id
_entity.type
_entity.pdbx_description
1 polymer ?
#
loop_
_entity_poly.entity_id
_entity_poly.type
_entity_poly.pdbx_seq_one_letter_code
_entity_poly.pdbx_strand_id
1 'polypeptide(L)'
;MSKLDTKNDLNRVGLFSELGYISIGDPYKRQGTNFNVAAQKGKQMLPGGSKTRSALQSGYFDQKFTRVLEGEAFTDPVKRRRQDKLKSSRLNLGKAFVPSNGEKLP
;
A
#
# COMPACT_ATOMS: atom_id res chain seq x y z
N MET A 1 -84.66 -42.50 43.02
CA MET A 1 -84.57 -41.04 42.82
C MET A 1 -83.57 -40.76 41.70
N SER A 2 -84.08 -40.47 40.50
CA SER A 2 -83.27 -40.06 39.34
C SER A 2 -82.76 -38.63 39.57
N LYS A 3 -81.43 -38.46 39.60
CA LYS A 3 -80.80 -37.14 39.73
C LYS A 3 -81.09 -36.30 38.47
N LEU A 4 -81.60 -35.09 38.68
CA LEU A 4 -81.72 -34.06 37.65
C LEU A 4 -80.33 -33.65 37.18
N ASP A 5 -80.01 -33.92 35.91
CA ASP A 5 -78.81 -33.41 35.25
C ASP A 5 -78.95 -31.91 34.99
N THR A 6 -78.61 -31.11 36.01
CA THR A 6 -78.52 -29.66 35.88
C THR A 6 -77.43 -29.34 34.84
N LYS A 7 -77.82 -28.76 33.70
CA LYS A 7 -76.91 -28.31 32.64
C LYS A 7 -76.02 -27.18 33.16
N ASN A 8 -74.94 -27.53 33.83
CA ASN A 8 -73.88 -26.63 34.28
C ASN A 8 -72.85 -26.44 33.15
N ASP A 9 -72.34 -25.23 32.96
CA ASP A 9 -71.28 -24.93 31.99
C ASP A 9 -70.00 -25.75 32.22
N LEU A 10 -69.77 -26.24 33.44
CA LEU A 10 -68.71 -27.20 33.74
C LEU A 10 -68.85 -28.53 32.98
N ASN A 11 -70.06 -28.92 32.57
CA ASN A 11 -70.32 -30.12 31.77
C ASN A 11 -70.09 -29.89 30.26
N ARG A 12 -69.80 -28.65 29.84
CA ARG A 12 -69.52 -28.26 28.44
C ARG A 12 -68.02 -28.02 28.18
N VAL A 13 -67.20 -28.01 29.23
CA VAL A 13 -65.76 -27.81 29.11
C VAL A 13 -65.11 -29.17 28.83
N GLY A 14 -64.52 -29.32 27.64
CA GLY A 14 -63.63 -30.44 27.35
C GLY A 14 -62.39 -30.34 28.23
N LEU A 15 -62.14 -31.36 29.06
CA LEU A 15 -60.86 -31.54 29.73
C LEU A 15 -59.83 -31.93 28.68
N PHE A 16 -59.18 -30.95 28.07
CA PHE A 16 -58.04 -31.19 27.19
C PHE A 16 -56.82 -31.45 28.07
N SER A 17 -56.22 -32.64 27.95
CA SER A 17 -54.91 -32.91 28.51
C SER A 17 -53.89 -32.13 27.70
N GLU A 18 -53.10 -31.30 28.36
CA GLU A 18 -51.97 -30.61 27.75
C GLU A 18 -51.00 -31.64 27.15
N LEU A 19 -50.55 -31.40 25.92
CA LEU A 19 -49.49 -32.21 25.30
C LEU A 19 -48.18 -31.91 26.04
N GLY A 20 -47.40 -32.95 26.33
CA GLY A 20 -46.11 -32.79 26.98
C GLY A 20 -45.19 -31.85 26.21
N TYR A 21 -44.50 -30.95 26.93
CA TYR A 21 -43.54 -30.04 26.36
C TYR A 21 -42.34 -30.79 25.77
N ILE A 22 -41.77 -30.26 24.68
CA ILE A 22 -40.59 -30.83 24.01
C ILE A 22 -39.30 -30.79 24.85
N SER A 23 -39.26 -29.94 25.89
CA SER A 23 -38.14 -29.88 26.86
C SER A 23 -38.64 -29.24 28.15
N ILE A 24 -38.40 -29.88 29.30
CA ILE A 24 -38.76 -29.37 30.64
C ILE A 24 -37.51 -29.46 31.51
N GLY A 25 -36.95 -28.31 31.91
CA GLY A 25 -35.75 -28.26 32.75
C GLY A 25 -34.43 -28.55 32.03
N ASP A 26 -34.46 -28.77 30.71
CA ASP A 26 -33.24 -28.95 29.92
C ASP A 26 -32.48 -27.62 29.77
N PRO A 27 -31.19 -27.56 30.14
CA PRO A 27 -30.40 -26.36 29.88
C PRO A 27 -30.21 -26.17 28.37
N TYR A 28 -30.46 -24.96 27.90
CA TYR A 28 -30.28 -24.60 26.49
C TYR A 28 -28.83 -24.87 26.03
N LYS A 29 -28.66 -25.83 25.12
CA LYS A 29 -27.37 -26.12 24.48
C LYS A 29 -27.30 -25.40 23.14
N ARG A 30 -26.62 -24.25 23.12
CA ARG A 30 -26.31 -23.55 21.87
C ARG A 30 -25.42 -24.45 21.01
N GLN A 31 -25.91 -24.89 19.86
CA GLN A 31 -25.05 -25.54 18.88
C GLN A 31 -24.09 -24.49 18.33
N GLY A 32 -22.82 -24.56 18.75
CA GLY A 32 -21.77 -23.73 18.18
C GLY A 32 -21.56 -24.14 16.73
N THR A 33 -22.18 -23.41 15.80
CA THR A 33 -21.91 -23.62 14.37
C THR A 33 -20.51 -23.10 14.10
N ASN A 34 -19.55 -24.01 14.05
CA ASN A 34 -18.19 -23.75 13.63
C ASN A 34 -18.18 -23.49 12.12
N PHE A 35 -18.57 -22.28 11.71
CA PHE A 35 -18.57 -21.86 10.32
C PHE A 35 -17.16 -21.44 9.90
N ASN A 36 -16.71 -21.97 8.75
CA ASN A 36 -15.44 -21.62 8.12
C ASN A 36 -14.20 -21.71 9.04
N VAL A 37 -14.08 -22.83 9.76
CA VAL A 37 -12.94 -23.11 10.66
C VAL A 37 -11.59 -23.01 9.95
N ALA A 38 -11.54 -23.32 8.65
CA ALA A 38 -10.34 -23.20 7.84
C ALA A 38 -9.83 -21.75 7.75
N ALA A 39 -10.71 -20.75 7.68
CA ALA A 39 -10.30 -19.34 7.66
C ALA A 39 -9.68 -18.86 8.98
N GLN A 40 -9.98 -19.54 10.10
CA GLN A 40 -9.38 -19.22 11.40
C GLN A 40 -7.95 -19.76 11.54
N LYS A 41 -7.57 -20.76 10.74
CA LYS A 41 -6.27 -21.44 10.84
C LYS A 41 -5.47 -21.24 9.56
N GLY A 42 -4.46 -20.36 9.61
CA GLY A 42 -3.54 -20.17 8.50
C GLY A 42 -2.88 -18.79 8.50
N LYS A 43 -1.98 -18.57 7.53
CA LYS A 43 -1.45 -17.23 7.26
C LYS A 43 -2.55 -16.39 6.61
N GLN A 44 -2.82 -15.24 7.23
CA GLN A 44 -3.73 -14.24 6.69
C GLN A 44 -3.03 -13.34 5.68
N MET A 45 -3.81 -12.63 4.88
CA MET A 45 -3.29 -11.59 3.98
C MET A 45 -2.58 -10.51 4.80
N LEU A 46 -1.39 -10.10 4.35
CA LEU A 46 -0.64 -9.01 4.96
C LEU A 46 -0.93 -7.72 4.17
N PRO A 47 -1.76 -6.80 4.69
CA PRO A 47 -2.08 -5.55 3.97
C PRO A 47 -0.90 -4.57 3.90
N GLY A 48 0.22 -4.89 4.55
CA GLY A 48 1.36 -3.99 4.70
C GLY A 48 1.07 -2.85 5.69
N GLY A 49 2.10 -2.04 5.93
CA GLY A 49 2.00 -0.82 6.75
C GLY A 49 2.17 0.44 5.91
N SER A 50 1.81 1.58 6.49
CA SER A 50 2.10 2.89 5.87
C SER A 50 3.60 3.14 5.86
N LYS A 51 4.11 3.63 4.73
CA LYS A 51 5.52 3.98 4.55
C LYS A 51 5.66 5.48 4.69
N THR A 52 6.56 5.92 5.58
CA THR A 52 6.94 7.33 5.68
C THR A 52 7.97 7.68 4.61
N ARG A 53 7.91 8.91 4.09
CA ARG A 53 8.90 9.40 3.13
C ARG A 53 10.27 9.40 3.82
N SER A 54 11.26 8.83 3.15
CA SER A 54 12.64 8.77 3.64
C SER A 54 13.60 9.06 2.49
N ALA A 55 14.90 9.10 2.77
CA ALA A 55 15.94 9.19 1.73
C ALA A 55 16.11 7.88 0.93
N LEU A 56 15.40 6.81 1.30
CA LEU A 56 15.44 5.51 0.64
C LEU A 56 14.24 5.31 -0.29
N GLN A 57 14.42 4.50 -1.33
CA GLN A 57 13.35 4.17 -2.29
C GLN A 57 12.14 3.49 -1.64
N SER A 58 12.33 2.84 -0.48
CA SER A 58 11.27 2.13 0.25
C SER A 58 10.08 3.02 0.62
N GLY A 59 10.28 4.34 0.72
CA GLY A 59 9.25 5.33 1.04
C GLY A 59 8.52 5.93 -0.16
N TYR A 60 8.83 5.49 -1.38
CA TYR A 60 8.22 5.96 -2.63
C TYR A 60 7.48 4.82 -3.35
N PHE A 61 6.56 5.17 -4.24
CA PHE A 61 5.81 4.20 -5.04
C PHE A 61 6.63 3.59 -6.16
N ASP A 62 7.54 4.38 -6.76
CA ASP A 62 8.40 3.88 -7.81
C ASP A 62 9.35 2.81 -7.28
N GLN A 63 9.67 1.82 -8.10
CA GLN A 63 10.60 0.75 -7.70
C GLN A 63 12.05 1.23 -7.65
N LYS A 64 12.40 2.22 -8.48
CA LYS A 64 13.75 2.77 -8.63
C LYS A 64 13.69 4.28 -8.74
N PHE A 65 14.70 4.93 -8.19
CA PHE A 65 14.88 6.37 -8.36
C PHE A 65 15.35 6.68 -9.78
N THR A 66 14.57 7.45 -10.53
CA THR A 66 14.94 7.92 -11.88
C THR A 66 15.91 9.09 -11.77
N ARG A 67 17.17 8.87 -12.13
CA ARG A 67 18.18 9.93 -12.17
C ARG A 67 18.10 10.67 -13.50
N VAL A 68 17.98 12.00 -13.43
CA VAL A 68 17.85 12.85 -14.63
C VAL A 68 19.10 12.80 -15.51
N LEU A 69 20.29 12.74 -14.90
CA LEU A 69 21.58 12.80 -15.61
C LEU A 69 22.19 11.41 -15.87
N GLU A 70 21.39 10.35 -15.80
CA GLU A 70 21.88 8.99 -16.04
C GLU A 70 22.15 8.77 -17.53
N GLY A 71 23.37 8.40 -17.88
CA GLY A 71 23.80 8.23 -19.28
C GLY A 71 24.29 9.51 -19.95
N GLU A 72 24.26 10.65 -19.28
CA GLU A 72 24.84 11.89 -19.80
C GLU A 72 26.35 11.94 -19.55
N ALA A 73 27.12 12.29 -20.58
CA ALA A 73 28.54 12.54 -20.43
C ALA A 73 28.77 13.88 -19.72
N PHE A 74 29.41 13.84 -18.55
CA PHE A 74 29.82 15.06 -17.86
C PHE A 74 30.87 15.82 -18.69
N THR A 75 30.51 16.99 -19.20
CA THR A 75 31.46 17.87 -19.89
C THR A 75 31.81 19.08 -19.04
N ASP A 76 33.10 19.22 -18.72
CA ASP A 76 33.64 20.41 -18.08
C ASP A 76 33.95 21.48 -19.13
N PRO A 77 33.25 22.64 -19.11
CA PRO A 77 33.44 23.69 -20.11
C PRO A 77 34.85 24.30 -20.08
N VAL A 78 35.50 24.32 -18.91
CA VAL A 78 36.87 24.86 -18.76
C VAL A 78 37.87 23.92 -19.42
N LYS A 79 37.75 22.61 -19.17
CA LYS A 79 38.59 21.60 -19.84
C LYS A 79 38.40 21.63 -21.35
N ARG A 80 37.17 21.76 -21.83
CA ARG A 80 36.85 21.86 -23.26
C ARG A 80 37.51 23.09 -23.90
N ARG A 81 37.31 24.29 -23.35
CA ARG A 81 37.95 25.53 -23.84
C ARG A 81 39.47 25.43 -23.89
N ARG A 82 40.09 24.80 -22.88
CA ARG A 82 41.54 24.58 -22.84
C ARG A 82 42.01 23.66 -23.96
N GLN A 83 41.30 22.55 -24.20
CA GLN A 83 41.62 21.63 -25.29
C GLN A 83 41.46 22.31 -26.65
N ASP A 84 40.42 23.12 -26.83
CA ASP A 84 40.19 23.88 -28.06
C ASP A 84 41.32 24.89 -28.31
N LYS A 85 41.78 25.60 -27.27
CA LYS A 85 42.94 26.51 -27.36
C LYS A 85 44.24 25.79 -27.72
N LEU A 86 44.47 24.58 -27.19
CA LEU A 86 45.65 23.78 -27.52
C LEU A 86 45.59 23.23 -28.96
N LYS A 87 44.39 22.87 -29.43
CA LYS A 87 44.19 22.45 -30.83
C LYS A 87 44.42 23.62 -31.77
N SER A 88 43.88 24.80 -31.48
CA SER A 88 44.08 25.99 -32.31
C SER A 88 45.54 26.44 -32.31
N SER A 89 46.25 26.36 -31.17
CA SER A 89 47.67 26.72 -31.13
C SER A 89 48.56 25.82 -31.97
N ARG A 90 48.19 24.54 -32.19
CA ARG A 90 48.93 23.63 -33.08
C ARG A 90 48.82 24.01 -34.56
N LEU A 91 47.81 24.78 -34.94
CA LEU A 91 47.65 25.27 -36.31
C LEU A 91 48.53 26.48 -36.61
N ASN A 92 49.24 27.03 -35.61
CA ASN A 92 50.16 28.14 -35.82
C ASN A 92 51.43 27.64 -36.53
N LEU A 93 51.53 27.90 -37.84
CA LEU A 93 52.66 27.50 -38.70
C LEU A 93 53.91 28.38 -38.52
N GLY A 94 53.80 29.50 -37.80
CA GLY A 94 54.86 30.51 -37.66
C GLY A 94 55.08 30.96 -36.22
N LYS A 95 56.16 31.72 -36.02
CA LYS A 95 56.45 32.39 -34.75
C LYS A 95 55.36 33.41 -34.41
N ALA A 96 55.07 33.56 -33.12
CA ALA A 96 54.13 34.57 -32.65
C ALA A 96 54.55 35.94 -33.17
N PHE A 97 53.57 36.73 -33.65
CA PHE A 97 53.82 38.11 -34.02
C PHE A 97 54.29 38.88 -32.78
N VAL A 98 55.52 39.39 -32.84
CA VAL A 98 56.05 40.31 -31.83
C VAL A 98 56.02 41.68 -32.48
N PRO A 99 55.20 42.63 -32.00
CA PRO A 99 55.25 43.98 -32.51
C PRO A 99 56.67 44.52 -32.27
N SER A 100 57.26 45.11 -33.30
CA SER A 100 58.49 45.87 -33.13
C SER A 100 58.21 47.01 -32.16
N ASN A 101 58.98 47.12 -31.08
CA ASN A 101 59.03 48.34 -30.27
C ASN A 101 59.61 49.45 -31.16
N GLY A 102 58.75 50.13 -31.92
CA GLY A 102 59.08 51.37 -32.60
C GLY A 102 58.93 52.54 -31.65
N GLU A 103 59.73 53.59 -31.84
CA GLU A 103 59.61 54.84 -31.08
C GLU A 103 58.16 55.35 -31.15
N LYS A 104 57.53 55.53 -29.99
CA LYS A 104 56.28 56.28 -29.91
C LYS A 104 56.62 57.74 -30.16
N LEU A 105 56.17 58.26 -31.29
CA LEU A 105 56.16 59.70 -31.53
C LEU A 105 55.37 60.39 -30.40
N PRO A 106 55.79 61.61 -29.99
CA PRO A 106 55.24 62.33 -28.84
C PRO A 106 53.74 62.59 -28.95
#